data_AF-A0A640UK13-F1
#
_entry.id   AF-A0A640UK13-F1
#
_cell.length_a   1.000
_cell.length_b   1.000
_cell.length_c   1.000
_cell.angle_alpha   90.00
_cell.angle_beta   90.00
_cell.angle_gamma   90.00
#
_symmetry.space_group_name_H-M   'P 1'
#
loop_
_entity.id
_entity.type
_entity.pdbx_description
1 polymer ?
#
loop_
_entity_poly.entity_id
_entity_poly.type
_entity_poly.pdbx_seq_one_letter_code
_entity_poly.pdbx_strand_id
1 'polypeptide(L)'
;MWFAALSPAYAQAWFVPLVARLLENDRDTLRLLRGNPFPDVPPARIRARVFRYRFTTWQELRDTGAWWHRTEEREFLPPVARSALRGRR
;
A
#
# COMPACT_ATOMS: atom_id res chain seq x y z
N MET A 1 8.37 -1.71 5.40
CA MET A 1 7.31 -0.83 4.85
C MET A 1 6.62 0.04 5.91
N TRP A 2 6.55 -0.33 7.21
CA TRP A 2 5.84 0.48 8.22
C TRP A 2 6.35 1.93 8.34
N PHE A 3 7.59 2.20 7.91
CA PHE A 3 8.21 3.52 8.01
C PHE A 3 7.52 4.54 7.11
N ALA A 4 6.85 4.09 6.05
CA ALA A 4 6.08 4.97 5.17
C ALA A 4 4.95 5.69 5.91
N ALA A 5 4.29 5.02 6.86
CA ALA A 5 3.25 5.62 7.67
C ALA A 5 3.81 6.63 8.69
N LEU A 6 5.05 6.42 9.16
CA LEU A 6 5.74 7.24 10.15
C LEU A 6 6.39 8.49 9.55
N SER A 7 6.97 8.40 8.35
CA SER A 7 7.60 9.52 7.66
C SER A 7 7.35 9.44 6.15
N PRO A 8 6.48 10.31 5.60
CA PRO A 8 6.27 10.40 4.16
C PRO A 8 7.55 10.72 3.38
N ALA A 9 8.41 11.59 3.92
CA ALA A 9 9.66 11.99 3.28
C ALA A 9 10.62 10.80 3.10
N TYR A 10 10.71 9.91 4.10
CA TYR A 10 11.50 8.69 3.99
C TYR A 10 10.96 7.75 2.89
N ALA A 11 9.65 7.65 2.78
CA ALA A 11 9.03 6.78 1.79
C ALA A 11 9.08 7.33 0.36
N GLN A 12 9.19 8.66 0.16
CA GLN A 12 9.21 9.26 -1.17
C GLN A 12 10.28 8.66 -2.09
N ALA A 13 11.47 8.35 -1.56
CA ALA A 13 12.59 7.86 -2.36
C ALA A 13 12.37 6.47 -2.97
N TRP A 14 11.56 5.61 -2.37
CA TRP A 14 11.39 4.21 -2.81
C TRP A 14 9.94 3.83 -3.10
N PHE A 15 8.96 4.44 -2.43
CA PHE A 15 7.56 4.05 -2.54
C PHE A 15 6.96 4.42 -3.90
N VAL A 16 7.21 5.64 -4.38
CA VAL A 16 6.70 6.08 -5.69
C VAL A 16 7.31 5.25 -6.83
N PRO A 17 8.63 4.98 -6.86
CA PRO A 17 9.21 4.03 -7.81
C PRO A 17 8.61 2.62 -7.73
N LEU A 18 8.39 2.09 -6.52
CA LEU A 18 7.74 0.79 -6.34
C LEU A 18 6.34 0.79 -6.97
N VAL A 19 5.52 1.80 -6.69
CA VAL A 19 4.17 1.92 -7.27
C VAL A 19 4.22 1.99 -8.79
N ALA A 20 5.18 2.74 -9.38
CA ALA A 20 5.37 2.79 -10.82
C ALA A 20 5.66 1.40 -11.42
N ARG A 21 6.55 0.64 -10.77
CA ARG A 21 6.91 -0.72 -11.19
C ARG A 21 5.75 -1.71 -11.07
N LEU A 22 4.94 -1.58 -10.04
CA LEU A 22 3.71 -2.39 -9.88
C LEU A 22 2.67 -2.07 -10.97
N LEU A 23 2.49 -0.79 -11.32
CA LEU A 23 1.62 -0.36 -12.43
C LEU A 23 2.12 -0.86 -13.80
N GLU A 24 3.40 -1.20 -13.91
CA GLU A 24 4.02 -1.76 -15.11
C GLU A 24 4.11 -3.30 -15.08
N ASN A 25 3.71 -3.93 -13.96
CA ASN A 25 3.88 -5.36 -13.72
C ASN A 25 5.34 -5.81 -13.97
N ASP A 26 6.29 -4.99 -13.50
CA ASP A 26 7.73 -5.18 -13.69
C ASP A 26 8.19 -6.50 -13.05
N ARG A 27 8.64 -7.45 -13.89
CA ARG A 27 8.96 -8.82 -13.48
C ARG A 27 9.98 -8.88 -12.35
N ASP A 28 11.02 -8.06 -12.41
CA ASP A 28 12.12 -8.08 -11.44
C ASP A 28 11.65 -7.55 -10.09
N THR A 29 10.86 -6.48 -10.09
CA THR A 29 10.25 -5.94 -8.87
C THR A 29 9.29 -6.95 -8.23
N LEU A 30 8.48 -7.64 -9.03
CA LEU A 30 7.49 -8.60 -8.51
C LEU A 30 8.13 -9.84 -7.89
N ARG A 31 9.32 -10.25 -8.35
CA ARG A 31 10.10 -11.34 -7.74
C ARG A 31 10.56 -11.03 -6.32
N LEU A 32 10.55 -9.76 -5.92
CA LEU A 32 10.84 -9.34 -4.54
C LEU A 32 9.64 -9.51 -3.60
N LEU A 33 8.43 -9.66 -4.15
CA LEU A 33 7.23 -9.91 -3.38
C LEU A 33 7.04 -11.40 -3.16
N ARG A 34 6.34 -11.76 -2.08
CA ARG A 34 5.95 -13.17 -1.82
C ARG A 34 5.14 -13.77 -2.98
N GLY A 35 4.38 -12.95 -3.70
CA GLY A 35 3.63 -13.32 -4.89
C GLY A 35 3.18 -12.09 -5.66
N ASN A 36 2.86 -12.26 -6.94
CA ASN A 36 2.30 -11.19 -7.77
C ASN A 36 0.78 -11.04 -7.49
N PRO A 37 0.32 -9.90 -6.93
CA PRO A 37 -1.10 -9.66 -6.72
C PRO A 37 -1.89 -9.37 -8.02
N PHE A 38 -1.21 -9.22 -9.16
CA PHE A 38 -1.78 -8.89 -10.46
C PHE A 38 -1.31 -9.86 -11.57
N PRO A 39 -1.66 -11.16 -11.47
CA PRO A 39 -1.09 -12.20 -12.32
C PRO A 39 -1.45 -12.07 -13.81
N ASP A 40 -2.67 -11.63 -14.13
CA ASP A 40 -3.17 -11.62 -15.51
C ASP A 40 -2.88 -10.30 -16.24
N VAL A 41 -3.19 -9.18 -15.59
CA VAL A 41 -3.04 -7.84 -16.16
C VAL A 41 -2.50 -6.86 -15.12
N PRO A 42 -1.65 -5.89 -15.52
CA PRO A 42 -1.22 -4.82 -14.63
C PRO A 42 -2.42 -4.04 -14.06
N PRO A 43 -2.35 -3.56 -12.81
CA PRO A 43 -3.42 -2.78 -12.22
C PRO A 43 -3.58 -1.44 -12.96
N ALA A 44 -4.81 -1.02 -13.23
CA ALA A 44 -5.08 0.26 -13.87
C ALA A 44 -4.69 1.46 -12.97
N ARG A 45 -4.88 1.29 -11.66
CA ARG A 45 -4.58 2.31 -10.65
C ARG A 45 -4.10 1.68 -9.35
N ILE A 46 -3.25 2.39 -8.62
CA ILE A 46 -2.82 2.03 -7.26
C ILE A 46 -3.11 3.23 -6.35
N ARG A 47 -3.59 2.94 -5.13
CA ARG A 47 -3.76 3.92 -4.04
C ARG A 47 -3.14 3.37 -2.76
N ALA A 48 -2.81 4.25 -1.82
CA ALA A 48 -2.28 3.85 -0.51
C ALA A 48 -2.98 4.63 0.60
N ARG A 49 -3.38 3.93 1.67
CA ARG A 49 -4.09 4.49 2.83
C ARG A 49 -3.33 4.20 4.09
N VAL A 50 -3.36 5.12 5.04
CA VAL A 50 -2.79 4.94 6.38
C VAL A 50 -3.91 4.61 7.35
N PHE A 51 -3.73 3.51 8.07
CA PHE A 51 -4.63 3.10 9.14
C PHE A 51 -3.88 3.13 10.47
N ARG A 52 -4.53 3.65 11.51
CA ARG A 52 -4.14 3.43 12.89
C ARG A 52 -4.82 2.17 13.40
N TYR A 53 -4.04 1.34 14.07
CA TYR A 53 -4.51 0.11 14.69
C TYR A 53 -4.52 0.28 16.21
N ARG A 54 -5.57 -0.21 16.85
CA ARG A 54 -5.57 -0.50 18.29
C ARG A 54 -5.93 -1.97 18.49
N PHE A 55 -5.44 -2.57 19.56
CA PHE A 55 -5.90 -3.89 19.97
C PHE A 55 -7.39 -3.85 20.29
N THR A 56 -8.07 -4.95 20.00
CA THR A 56 -9.38 -5.24 20.57
C THR A 56 -9.25 -5.58 22.06
N THR A 57 -10.32 -5.41 22.82
CA THR A 57 -10.41 -5.97 24.17
C THR A 57 -10.64 -7.49 24.09
N TRP A 58 -10.44 -8.20 25.20
CA TRP A 58 -10.75 -9.62 25.29
C TRP A 58 -12.22 -9.95 24.97
N GLN A 59 -13.14 -9.06 25.33
CA GLN A 59 -14.56 -9.22 25.02
C GLN A 59 -14.81 -9.04 23.51
N GLU A 60 -14.31 -7.95 22.92
CA GLU A 60 -14.39 -7.69 21.48
C GLU A 60 -13.79 -8.84 20.65
N LEU A 61 -12.64 -9.39 21.09
CA LEU A 61 -12.01 -10.55 20.43
C LEU A 61 -12.88 -11.81 20.53
N ARG A 62 -13.49 -12.10 21.69
CA ARG A 62 -14.37 -13.27 21.85
C ARG A 62 -15.65 -13.14 21.03
N ASP A 63 -16.20 -11.94 20.93
CA ASP A 63 -17.47 -11.70 20.26
C ASP A 63 -17.30 -11.60 18.73
N THR A 64 -16.18 -11.04 18.25
CA THR A 64 -15.99 -10.75 16.81
C THR A 64 -14.89 -11.58 16.13
N GLY A 65 -13.99 -12.19 16.90
CA GLY A 65 -12.78 -12.84 16.39
C GLY A 65 -11.71 -11.87 15.85
N ALA A 66 -11.95 -10.55 15.90
CA ALA A 66 -11.01 -9.56 15.42
C ALA A 66 -9.93 -9.26 16.48
N TRP A 67 -8.68 -9.18 16.06
CA TRP A 67 -7.54 -8.83 16.91
C TRP A 67 -7.31 -7.31 17.04
N TRP A 68 -7.82 -6.55 16.08
CA TRP A 68 -7.54 -5.13 15.97
C TRP A 68 -8.74 -4.36 15.47
N HIS A 69 -8.93 -3.16 15.99
CA HIS A 69 -9.69 -2.13 15.29
C HIS A 69 -8.77 -1.37 14.37
N ARG A 70 -9.29 -1.02 13.19
CA ARG A 70 -8.60 -0.18 12.21
C ARG A 70 -9.39 1.10 12.00
N THR A 71 -8.72 2.24 12.16
CA THR A 71 -9.26 3.55 11.82
C THR A 71 -8.45 4.09 10.66
N GLU A 72 -9.11 4.48 9.57
CA GLU A 72 -8.43 5.21 8.50
C GLU A 72 -8.08 6.61 9.00
N GLU A 73 -6.81 6.99 8.90
CA GLU A 73 -6.34 8.29 9.35
C GLU A 73 -6.20 9.26 8.18
N ARG A 74 -5.58 8.81 7.08
CA ARG A 74 -5.36 9.63 5.89
C ARG A 74 -5.07 8.78 4.66
N GLU A 75 -5.22 9.41 3.50
CA GLU A 75 -4.67 8.89 2.26
C GLU A 75 -3.15 9.19 2.18
N PHE A 76 -2.35 8.18 1.86
CA PHE A 76 -0.91 8.33 1.64
C PHE A 76 -0.60 8.64 0.18
N LEU A 77 -1.32 7.99 -0.73
CA LEU A 77 -1.20 8.19 -2.17
C LEU A 77 -2.60 8.10 -2.78
N PRO A 78 -3.06 9.15 -3.50
CA PRO A 78 -4.31 9.08 -4.24
C PRO A 78 -4.25 8.02 -5.34
N PRO A 79 -5.40 7.63 -5.92
CA PRO A 79 -5.42 6.69 -7.03
C PRO A 79 -4.59 7.21 -8.24
N VAL A 80 -3.40 6.65 -8.43
CA VAL A 80 -2.51 7.01 -9.54
C VAL A 80 -2.53 5.94 -10.62
N ALA A 81 -2.53 6.39 -11.88
CA ALA A 81 -2.36 5.53 -13.06
C ALA A 81 -0.95 5.69 -13.63
N ARG A 82 -0.51 4.76 -14.48
CA ARG A 82 0.81 4.80 -15.13
C ARG A 82 1.08 6.12 -15.86
N SER A 83 0.09 6.68 -16.54
CA SER A 83 0.20 7.94 -17.27
C SER A 83 0.54 9.13 -16.36
N ALA A 84 -0.03 9.17 -15.15
CA ALA A 84 0.18 10.25 -14.19
C ALA A 84 1.60 10.27 -13.60
N LEU A 85 2.28 9.11 -13.55
CA LEU A 85 3.66 9.01 -13.04
C LEU A 85 4.71 9.32 -14.11
N ARG A 86 4.37 9.16 -15.40
CA ARG A 86 5.29 9.49 -16.52
C ARG A 86 5.45 10.99 -16.75
N GLY A 87 4.43 11.80 -16.45
CA GLY A 87 4.45 13.26 -16.63
C GLY A 87 5.15 14.05 -15.51
N ARG A 88 5.75 13.38 -14.51
CA ARG A 88 6.46 14.01 -13.38
C ARG A 88 8.00 13.87 -13.45
N ARG A 89 8.54 13.36 -14.56
CA ARG A 89 9.97 13.36 -14.87
C ARG A 89 10.33 14.63 -15.62
#